data_AF-A0A397T1K4-F1
#
_entry.id   AF-A0A397T1K4-F1
#
_cell.length_a   1.000
_cell.length_b   1.000
_cell.length_c   1.000
_cell.angle_alpha   90.00
_cell.angle_beta   90.00
_cell.angle_gamma   90.00
#
_symmetry.space_group_name_H-M   'P 1'
#
loop_
_entity.id
_entity.type
_entity.pdbx_description
1 polymer ?
#
loop_
_entity_poly.entity_id
_entity_poly.type
_entity_poly.pdbx_seq_one_letter_code
_entity_poly.pdbx_strand_id
1 'polypeptide(L)'
;MGKFYSKQAELPEYPHLTISNFPKNEGETITLEDGRSLGFKEYKFQHITQHPITITNDLNKEHIILLVPGLPGTRFFCHPQVLSSLEQQEQKIPNNTSTESLSSYTLNIKLYVLERPGIGLSTFAKRSFLDFTQDIKEFCDQKQIKNCSLIAYSAGGPYGLAAAYALGKSTNSNKPLITKAAIISSIAPYNAPNLTNKMPLKFKFAWWLTKHWTGLLSVIARMESNMAMKDPVKASREGNSDAPKSDIECLENMKGVEEMFIESSLEMYSRGQVETECYEYSLWGKDWGFQLNEIGGGVKCKVWHGEDDRGTTISMGKYIAVQVPGCEANFVEEKGHLLYFEIWNDVIDWLVI
;
A
#
# COMPACT_ATOMS: atom_id res chain seq x y z
N MET A 1 -7.09 6.34 27.18
CA MET A 1 -5.98 5.38 27.09
C MET A 1 -6.55 4.04 26.64
N GLY A 2 -6.34 3.69 25.37
CA GLY A 2 -6.78 2.41 24.80
C GLY A 2 -6.11 1.24 25.52
N LYS A 3 -6.84 0.14 25.68
CA LYS A 3 -6.50 -1.00 26.56
C LYS A 3 -5.20 -1.76 26.23
N PHE A 4 -4.41 -1.36 25.23
CA PHE A 4 -3.44 -2.25 24.60
C PHE A 4 -2.05 -1.68 24.29
N TYR A 5 -1.80 -0.37 24.41
CA TYR A 5 -0.41 0.10 24.39
C TYR A 5 0.30 -0.45 25.63
N SER A 6 1.51 -0.97 25.45
CA SER A 6 2.23 -1.56 26.58
C SER A 6 2.33 -0.50 27.68
N LYS A 7 1.91 -0.83 28.90
CA LYS A 7 1.96 0.12 30.04
C LYS A 7 3.39 0.56 30.40
N GLN A 8 4.41 0.03 29.70
CA GLN A 8 5.82 0.18 30.02
C GLN A 8 6.60 1.06 29.04
N ALA A 9 6.06 1.36 27.85
CA ALA A 9 6.69 2.29 26.91
C ALA A 9 6.05 3.67 27.00
N GLU A 10 6.85 4.73 27.23
CA GLU A 10 6.42 6.08 26.89
C GLU A 10 6.20 6.12 25.37
N LEU A 11 4.94 6.24 24.96
CA LEU A 11 4.61 6.29 23.55
C LEU A 11 5.21 7.56 22.91
N PRO A 12 5.71 7.48 21.67
CA PRO A 12 6.24 8.65 20.98
C PRO A 12 5.20 9.77 20.90
N GLU A 13 5.63 11.01 21.09
CA GLU A 13 4.80 12.19 20.88
C GLU A 13 5.12 12.82 19.53
N TYR A 14 4.08 13.34 18.87
CA TYR A 14 4.19 13.94 17.53
C TYR A 14 3.68 15.39 17.54
N PRO A 15 4.37 16.31 18.22
CA PRO A 15 3.91 17.70 18.37
C PRO A 15 3.82 18.46 17.03
N HIS A 16 4.51 18.00 15.99
CA HIS A 16 4.46 18.56 14.64
C HIS A 16 3.32 18.01 13.78
N LEU A 17 2.66 16.92 14.18
CA LEU A 17 1.54 16.33 13.44
C LEU A 17 0.21 17.01 13.84
N THR A 18 0.10 18.29 13.48
CA THR A 18 -1.09 19.12 13.72
C THR A 18 -1.68 19.58 12.39
N ILE A 19 -3.00 19.78 12.34
CA ILE A 19 -3.68 20.17 11.10
C ILE A 19 -3.15 21.47 10.48
N SER A 20 -2.59 22.39 11.26
CA SER A 20 -2.00 23.63 10.76
C SER A 20 -0.77 23.43 9.87
N ASN A 21 -0.12 22.26 9.97
CA ASN A 21 1.05 21.90 9.17
C ASN A 21 0.66 21.14 7.88
N PHE A 22 -0.64 21.01 7.61
CA PHE A 22 -1.18 20.29 6.46
C PHE A 22 -2.22 21.15 5.70
N PRO A 23 -2.41 20.91 4.39
CA PRO A 23 -1.70 19.93 3.58
C PRO A 23 -0.27 20.34 3.24
N LYS A 24 0.58 19.35 2.95
CA LYS A 24 1.94 19.57 2.47
C LYS A 24 1.98 19.65 0.94
N ASN A 25 2.82 20.53 0.40
CA ASN A 25 2.98 20.71 -1.05
C ASN A 25 4.11 19.87 -1.66
N GLU A 26 4.79 19.02 -0.89
CA GLU A 26 5.81 18.11 -1.42
C GLU A 26 5.18 17.03 -2.32
N GLY A 27 5.97 16.41 -3.21
CA GLY A 27 5.51 15.39 -4.15
C GLY A 27 5.45 15.88 -5.60
N GLU A 28 5.06 14.99 -6.50
CA GLU A 28 4.97 15.24 -7.93
C GLU A 28 3.57 14.94 -8.46
N THR A 29 3.21 15.56 -9.58
CA THR A 29 2.01 15.22 -10.34
C THR A 29 2.35 15.01 -11.81
N ILE A 30 1.58 14.16 -12.48
CA ILE A 30 1.44 14.18 -13.93
C ILE A 30 0.02 14.60 -14.30
N THR A 31 -0.14 15.15 -15.50
CA THR A 31 -1.46 15.43 -16.09
C THR A 31 -1.86 14.26 -16.98
N LEU A 32 -3.00 13.65 -16.68
CA LEU A 32 -3.61 12.58 -17.45
C LEU A 32 -4.29 13.15 -18.71
N GLU A 33 -4.61 12.31 -19.69
CA GLU A 33 -5.20 12.72 -20.97
C GLU A 33 -6.52 13.47 -20.80
N ASP A 34 -7.29 13.14 -19.75
CA ASP A 34 -8.56 13.79 -19.42
C ASP A 34 -8.41 15.06 -18.56
N GLY A 35 -7.17 15.53 -18.34
CA GLY A 35 -6.84 16.76 -17.62
C GLY A 35 -6.77 16.60 -16.10
N ARG A 36 -7.08 15.42 -15.54
CA ARG A 36 -6.89 15.15 -14.11
C ARG A 36 -5.39 15.09 -13.76
N SER A 37 -5.06 15.45 -12.52
CA SER A 37 -3.74 15.19 -11.96
C SER A 37 -3.68 13.82 -11.29
N LEU A 38 -2.60 13.08 -11.52
CA LEU A 38 -2.21 11.91 -10.73
C LEU A 38 -1.00 12.29 -9.86
N GLY A 39 -1.17 12.27 -8.55
CA GLY A 39 -0.13 12.50 -7.55
C GLY A 39 0.72 11.27 -7.29
N PHE A 40 2.01 11.49 -7.04
CA PHE A 40 2.93 10.44 -6.62
C PHE A 40 4.15 11.01 -5.88
N LYS A 41 4.99 10.12 -5.36
CA LYS A 41 6.35 10.43 -4.91
C LYS A 41 7.33 9.36 -5.38
N GLU A 42 8.46 9.81 -5.94
CA GLU A 42 9.55 8.94 -6.38
C GLU A 42 10.59 8.78 -5.26
N TYR A 43 11.03 7.55 -5.02
CA TYR A 43 12.14 7.22 -4.13
C TYR A 43 13.16 6.37 -4.89
N LYS A 44 14.44 6.70 -4.76
CA LYS A 44 15.54 5.90 -5.32
C LYS A 44 16.41 5.40 -4.19
N PHE A 45 16.53 4.09 -4.03
CA PHE A 45 17.32 3.51 -2.96
C PHE A 45 18.04 2.25 -3.42
N GLN A 46 19.04 1.84 -2.64
CA GLN A 46 19.73 0.58 -2.83
C GLN A 46 19.15 -0.46 -1.87
N HIS A 47 18.78 -1.61 -2.42
CA HIS A 47 18.33 -2.78 -1.66
C HIS A 47 19.44 -3.82 -1.62
N ILE A 48 19.72 -4.35 -0.43
CA ILE A 48 20.68 -5.45 -0.26
C ILE A 48 19.88 -6.74 -0.15
N THR A 49 19.97 -7.58 -1.17
CA THR A 49 19.28 -8.87 -1.20
C THR A 49 20.03 -9.94 -0.40
N GLN A 50 19.31 -10.95 0.10
CA GLN A 50 19.90 -12.12 0.77
C GLN A 50 20.56 -13.11 -0.20
N HIS A 51 20.28 -13.00 -1.51
CA HIS A 51 20.77 -13.93 -2.53
C HIS A 51 21.69 -13.22 -3.53
N PRO A 52 22.83 -13.82 -3.91
CA PRO A 52 23.72 -13.20 -4.89
C PRO A 52 23.05 -13.08 -6.25
N ILE A 53 23.19 -11.92 -6.88
CA ILE A 53 22.73 -11.63 -8.24
C ILE A 53 23.66 -12.36 -9.21
N THR A 54 23.18 -13.46 -9.77
CA THR A 54 23.99 -14.32 -10.66
C THR A 54 24.02 -13.84 -12.11
N ILE A 55 23.16 -12.89 -12.49
CA ILE A 55 23.03 -12.37 -13.86
C ILE A 55 23.63 -10.96 -13.91
N THR A 56 24.76 -10.81 -14.60
CA THR A 56 25.52 -9.54 -14.68
C THR A 56 24.73 -8.36 -15.27
N ASN A 57 23.72 -8.62 -16.10
CA ASN A 57 22.85 -7.58 -16.68
C ASN A 57 21.91 -6.92 -15.65
N ASP A 58 21.68 -7.50 -14.48
CA ASP A 58 20.79 -6.93 -13.46
C ASP A 58 21.53 -6.03 -12.45
N LEU A 59 22.87 -6.10 -12.36
CA LEU A 59 23.66 -5.32 -11.38
C LEU A 59 23.56 -3.79 -11.59
N ASN A 60 23.44 -3.34 -12.83
CA ASN A 60 23.29 -1.92 -13.17
C ASN A 60 21.85 -1.55 -13.56
N LYS A 61 20.92 -2.49 -13.46
CA LYS A 61 19.53 -2.28 -13.85
C LYS A 61 18.80 -1.57 -12.71
N GLU A 62 18.00 -0.59 -13.09
CA GLU A 62 17.06 0.04 -12.18
C GLU A 62 15.75 -0.76 -12.18
N HIS A 63 15.40 -1.35 -11.04
CA HIS A 63 14.16 -2.08 -10.87
C HIS A 63 13.05 -1.11 -10.47
N ILE A 64 12.02 -1.02 -11.32
CA ILE A 64 10.91 -0.09 -11.12
C ILE A 64 9.78 -0.80 -10.40
N ILE A 65 9.35 -0.22 -9.28
CA ILE A 65 8.24 -0.70 -8.46
C ILE A 65 7.20 0.41 -8.33
N LEU A 66 5.95 0.11 -8.65
CA LEU A 66 4.81 0.96 -8.31
C LEU A 66 4.25 0.49 -6.98
N LEU A 67 3.88 1.40 -6.09
CA LEU A 67 3.22 1.10 -4.83
C LEU A 67 1.88 1.82 -4.77
N VAL A 68 0.82 1.05 -4.52
CA VAL A 68 -0.55 1.56 -4.33
C VAL A 68 -0.95 1.28 -2.87
N PRO A 69 -0.93 2.30 -2.00
CA PRO A 69 -1.23 2.13 -0.59
C PRO A 69 -2.74 1.99 -0.35
N GLY A 70 -3.11 1.46 0.81
CA GLY A 70 -4.49 1.46 1.31
C GLY A 70 -4.86 2.78 1.99
N LEU A 71 -6.11 2.94 2.42
CA LEU A 71 -6.52 4.11 3.20
C LEU A 71 -5.85 4.08 4.59
N PRO A 72 -5.43 5.23 5.14
CA PRO A 72 -5.47 6.59 4.58
C PRO A 72 -4.19 6.97 3.80
N GLY A 73 -3.41 5.99 3.37
CA GLY A 73 -2.10 6.17 2.75
C GLY A 73 -2.11 7.10 1.54
N THR A 74 -1.21 8.08 1.59
CA THR A 74 -0.90 9.04 0.51
C THR A 74 0.48 8.71 -0.07
N ARG A 75 1.09 9.63 -0.82
CA ARG A 75 2.50 9.53 -1.25
C ARG A 75 3.52 9.46 -0.11
N PHE A 76 3.09 9.69 1.14
CA PHE A 76 3.89 9.53 2.34
C PHE A 76 4.00 8.08 2.81
N PHE A 77 3.18 7.18 2.26
CA PHE A 77 3.24 5.75 2.59
C PHE A 77 4.54 5.13 2.03
N CYS A 78 5.60 5.18 2.84
CA CYS A 78 6.93 4.69 2.47
C CYS A 78 7.53 3.92 3.65
N HIS A 79 8.23 2.83 3.34
CA HIS A 79 8.85 2.01 4.37
C HIS A 79 9.97 2.79 5.08
N PRO A 80 10.06 2.81 6.43
CA PRO A 80 11.08 3.60 7.13
C PRO A 80 12.52 3.31 6.71
N GLN A 81 12.84 2.06 6.34
CA GLN A 81 14.18 1.71 5.84
C GLN A 81 14.55 2.46 4.56
N VAL A 82 13.57 2.77 3.69
CA VAL A 82 13.83 3.57 2.48
C VAL A 82 14.24 4.98 2.87
N LEU A 83 13.51 5.62 3.80
CA LEU A 83 13.82 6.97 4.28
C LEU A 83 15.20 7.01 4.96
N SER A 84 15.49 6.05 5.84
CA SER A 84 16.80 5.95 6.49
C SER A 84 17.94 5.75 5.49
N SER A 85 17.72 4.98 4.42
CA SER A 85 18.73 4.78 3.38
C SER A 85 19.05 6.07 2.62
N LEU A 86 18.04 6.92 2.38
CA LEU A 86 18.19 8.20 1.70
C LEU A 86 18.97 9.21 2.56
N GLU A 87 18.62 9.30 3.85
CA GLU A 87 19.34 10.16 4.80
C GLU A 87 20.83 9.78 4.89
N GLN A 88 21.14 8.48 4.89
CA GLN A 88 22.53 7.99 4.89
C GLN A 88 23.28 8.27 3.58
N GLN A 89 22.59 8.29 2.43
CA GLN A 89 23.18 8.66 1.14
C GLN A 89 23.50 10.16 1.09
N GLU A 90 22.61 11.01 1.60
CA GLU A 90 22.83 12.46 1.66
C GLU A 90 23.97 12.86 2.59
N GLN A 91 24.21 12.07 3.65
CA GLN A 91 25.26 12.32 4.64
C GLN A 91 26.65 11.77 4.26
N LYS A 92 26.82 10.99 3.18
CA LYS A 92 28.10 10.36 2.80
C LYS A 92 28.76 10.97 1.55
N ILE A 93 29.89 11.66 1.74
CA ILE A 93 31.04 11.81 0.80
C ILE A 93 32.34 11.84 1.63
N PRO A 94 33.46 11.13 1.32
CA PRO A 94 33.65 9.89 0.58
C PRO A 94 34.50 8.80 1.32
N ASN A 95 34.56 7.63 0.67
CA ASN A 95 35.67 6.66 0.59
C ASN A 95 35.84 5.46 1.54
N ASN A 96 36.16 4.35 0.85
CA ASN A 96 36.93 3.18 1.22
C ASN A 96 36.34 2.18 2.22
N THR A 97 35.66 1.18 1.67
CA THR A 97 35.87 -0.22 2.08
C THR A 97 35.34 -1.19 1.00
N SER A 98 36.22 -2.07 0.51
CA SER A 98 35.95 -3.30 -0.27
C SER A 98 34.65 -3.34 -1.10
N THR A 99 34.62 -2.63 -2.22
CA THR A 99 33.43 -2.40 -3.07
C THR A 99 33.04 -3.56 -4.00
N GLU A 100 33.89 -4.58 -4.18
CA GLU A 100 33.62 -5.63 -5.18
C GLU A 100 32.69 -6.75 -4.70
N SER A 101 32.59 -7.03 -3.39
CA SER A 101 31.77 -8.15 -2.88
C SER A 101 30.30 -7.79 -2.69
N LEU A 102 30.00 -6.57 -2.21
CA LEU A 102 28.64 -6.08 -1.98
C LEU A 102 27.89 -5.72 -3.26
N SER A 103 28.59 -5.42 -4.36
CA SER A 103 27.96 -5.10 -5.65
C SER A 103 27.06 -6.24 -6.12
N SER A 104 27.49 -7.50 -5.93
CA SER A 104 26.74 -8.71 -6.30
C SER A 104 25.47 -8.96 -5.48
N TYR A 105 25.20 -8.16 -4.45
CA TYR A 105 24.00 -8.25 -3.61
C TYR A 105 23.20 -6.94 -3.60
N THR A 106 23.64 -5.91 -4.33
CA THR A 106 23.03 -4.59 -4.30
C THR A 106 22.19 -4.37 -5.54
N LEU A 107 20.93 -4.00 -5.35
CA LEU A 107 19.97 -3.70 -6.41
C LEU A 107 19.54 -2.25 -6.32
N ASN A 108 19.45 -1.57 -7.47
CA ASN A 108 18.96 -0.21 -7.53
C ASN A 108 17.44 -0.24 -7.72
N ILE A 109 16.70 0.31 -6.76
CA ILE A 109 15.24 0.36 -6.78
C ILE A 109 14.77 1.78 -7.03
N LYS A 110 13.81 1.91 -7.96
CA LYS A 110 13.02 3.11 -8.18
C LYS A 110 11.57 2.83 -7.81
N LEU A 111 11.15 3.37 -6.69
CA LEU A 111 9.82 3.19 -6.12
C LEU A 111 8.96 4.42 -6.41
N TYR A 112 7.80 4.20 -7.02
CA TYR A 112 6.77 5.22 -7.20
C TYR A 112 5.59 4.92 -6.29
N VAL A 113 5.39 5.74 -5.25
CA VAL A 113 4.18 5.66 -4.42
C VAL A 113 3.09 6.47 -5.11
N LEU A 114 2.10 5.80 -5.69
CA LEU A 114 1.01 6.41 -6.44
C LEU A 114 -0.16 6.76 -5.52
N GLU A 115 -0.74 7.94 -5.71
CA GLU A 115 -1.95 8.35 -5.01
C GLU A 115 -3.19 8.03 -5.85
N ARG A 116 -4.11 7.24 -5.27
CA ARG A 116 -5.37 6.86 -5.91
C ARG A 116 -6.26 8.09 -6.21
N PRO A 117 -7.24 8.00 -7.13
CA PRO A 117 -8.03 9.16 -7.55
C PRO A 117 -8.70 9.86 -6.36
N GLY A 118 -8.37 11.14 -6.16
CA GLY A 118 -8.88 11.96 -5.06
C GLY A 118 -8.12 11.86 -3.73
N ILE A 119 -6.97 11.18 -3.69
CA ILE A 119 -6.08 11.15 -2.52
C ILE A 119 -4.88 12.07 -2.76
N GLY A 120 -4.49 12.86 -1.75
CA GLY A 120 -3.30 13.71 -1.79
C GLY A 120 -3.33 14.73 -2.92
N LEU A 121 -2.39 14.63 -3.87
CA LEU A 121 -2.30 15.50 -5.03
C LEU A 121 -3.16 15.03 -6.22
N SER A 122 -3.71 13.81 -6.17
CA SER A 122 -4.58 13.28 -7.23
C SER A 122 -5.94 13.97 -7.26
N THR A 123 -6.40 14.33 -8.45
CA THR A 123 -7.75 14.89 -8.65
C THR A 123 -8.82 13.85 -8.34
N PHE A 124 -9.88 14.25 -7.63
CA PHE A 124 -11.02 13.38 -7.35
C PHE A 124 -11.73 12.95 -8.63
N ALA A 125 -12.01 11.66 -8.75
CA ALA A 125 -12.80 11.10 -9.83
C ALA A 125 -13.53 9.83 -9.37
N LYS A 126 -14.74 9.61 -9.89
CA LYS A 126 -15.52 8.39 -9.64
C LYS A 126 -15.03 7.26 -10.55
N ARG A 127 -13.84 6.73 -10.25
CA ARG A 127 -13.17 5.65 -11.00
C ARG A 127 -13.34 4.33 -10.25
N SER A 128 -13.79 3.28 -10.94
CA SER A 128 -13.70 1.91 -10.41
C SER A 128 -12.24 1.46 -10.21
N PHE A 129 -12.03 0.30 -9.60
CA PHE A 129 -10.69 -0.30 -9.52
C PHE A 129 -10.10 -0.55 -10.91
N LEU A 130 -10.93 -1.00 -11.85
CA LEU A 130 -10.52 -1.26 -13.23
C LEU A 130 -10.23 0.04 -13.99
N ASP A 131 -11.04 1.08 -13.78
CA ASP A 131 -10.81 2.39 -14.37
C ASP A 131 -9.40 2.91 -14.04
N PHE A 132 -8.98 2.85 -12.77
CA PHE A 132 -7.66 3.32 -12.33
C PHE A 132 -6.47 2.67 -13.06
N THR A 133 -6.65 1.50 -13.66
CA THR A 133 -5.59 0.86 -14.47
C THR A 133 -5.18 1.69 -15.68
N GLN A 134 -6.09 2.50 -16.23
CA GLN A 134 -5.78 3.44 -17.29
C GLN A 134 -4.92 4.61 -16.76
N ASP A 135 -5.15 5.08 -15.52
CA ASP A 135 -4.29 6.11 -14.90
C ASP A 135 -2.87 5.57 -14.70
N ILE A 136 -2.72 4.31 -14.25
CA ILE A 136 -1.42 3.63 -14.12
C ILE A 136 -0.74 3.51 -15.49
N LYS A 137 -1.49 3.13 -16.54
CA LYS A 137 -0.94 2.98 -17.88
C LYS A 137 -0.39 4.31 -18.41
N GLU A 138 -1.17 5.40 -18.31
CA GLU A 138 -0.74 6.74 -18.72
C GLU A 138 0.48 7.20 -17.92
N PHE A 139 0.51 6.93 -16.61
CA PHE A 139 1.69 7.19 -15.78
C PHE A 139 2.93 6.47 -16.30
N CYS A 140 2.82 5.18 -16.59
CA CYS A 140 3.92 4.41 -17.14
C CYS A 140 4.36 4.92 -18.52
N ASP A 141 3.42 5.26 -19.40
CA ASP A 141 3.73 5.78 -20.72
C ASP A 141 4.51 7.12 -20.63
N GLN A 142 4.06 8.04 -19.77
CA GLN A 142 4.74 9.33 -19.56
C GLN A 142 6.12 9.19 -18.88
N LYS A 143 6.27 8.25 -17.94
CA LYS A 143 7.55 7.94 -17.29
C LYS A 143 8.42 6.96 -18.11
N GLN A 144 7.96 6.58 -19.31
CA GLN A 144 8.65 5.65 -20.24
C GLN A 144 8.94 4.27 -19.61
N ILE A 145 8.08 3.81 -18.71
CA ILE A 145 8.17 2.53 -18.01
C ILE A 145 7.58 1.45 -18.92
N LYS A 146 8.45 0.57 -19.45
CA LYS A 146 8.02 -0.55 -20.31
C LYS A 146 7.50 -1.75 -19.53
N ASN A 147 8.06 -1.98 -18.35
CA ASN A 147 7.67 -3.04 -17.43
C ASN A 147 8.11 -2.67 -16.02
N CYS A 148 7.31 -3.08 -15.04
CA CYS A 148 7.57 -2.86 -13.64
C CYS A 148 6.93 -3.96 -12.78
N SER A 149 7.23 -3.90 -11.49
CA SER A 149 6.59 -4.68 -10.44
C SER A 149 5.64 -3.78 -9.66
N LEU A 150 4.66 -4.38 -8.98
CA LEU A 150 3.60 -3.66 -8.25
C LEU A 150 3.50 -4.17 -6.82
N ILE A 151 3.40 -3.25 -5.86
CA ILE A 151 2.99 -3.51 -4.48
C ILE A 151 1.60 -2.91 -4.30
N ALA A 152 0.67 -3.69 -3.78
CA ALA A 152 -0.67 -3.22 -3.42
C ALA A 152 -0.98 -3.65 -1.99
N TYR A 153 -1.20 -2.67 -1.12
CA TYR A 153 -1.38 -2.89 0.31
C TYR A 153 -2.80 -2.57 0.74
N SER A 154 -3.43 -3.45 1.53
CA SER A 154 -4.73 -3.20 2.18
C SER A 154 -5.83 -2.79 1.18
N ALA A 155 -6.45 -1.60 1.34
CA ALA A 155 -7.43 -1.06 0.40
C ALA A 155 -6.85 -0.73 -1.00
N GLY A 156 -5.53 -0.66 -1.15
CA GLY A 156 -4.86 -0.61 -2.44
C GLY A 156 -4.87 -1.95 -3.18
N GLY A 157 -5.12 -3.05 -2.47
CA GLY A 157 -5.18 -4.41 -2.99
C GLY A 157 -6.14 -4.61 -4.18
N PRO A 158 -7.43 -4.22 -4.11
CA PRO A 158 -8.34 -4.27 -5.24
C PRO A 158 -7.85 -3.51 -6.48
N TYR A 159 -7.22 -2.35 -6.29
CA TYR A 159 -6.58 -1.58 -7.37
C TYR A 159 -5.39 -2.34 -7.96
N GLY A 160 -4.58 -3.00 -7.12
CA GLY A 160 -3.47 -3.83 -7.57
C GLY A 160 -3.90 -5.08 -8.33
N LEU A 161 -4.95 -5.74 -7.88
CA LEU A 161 -5.56 -6.89 -8.57
C LEU A 161 -6.14 -6.46 -9.92
N ALA A 162 -6.79 -5.30 -9.99
CA ALA A 162 -7.27 -4.74 -11.25
C ALA A 162 -6.11 -4.43 -12.21
N ALA A 163 -5.00 -3.85 -11.71
CA ALA A 163 -3.81 -3.60 -12.50
C ALA A 163 -3.16 -4.90 -13.00
N ALA A 164 -3.08 -5.94 -12.16
CA ALA A 164 -2.62 -7.27 -12.58
C ALA A 164 -3.53 -7.87 -13.68
N TYR A 165 -4.85 -7.72 -13.55
CA TYR A 165 -5.82 -8.18 -14.55
C TYR A 165 -5.66 -7.45 -15.90
N ALA A 166 -5.61 -6.12 -15.89
CA ALA A 166 -5.65 -5.30 -17.10
C ALA A 166 -4.27 -5.13 -17.77
N LEU A 167 -3.21 -4.96 -16.96
CA LEU A 167 -1.86 -4.61 -17.41
C LEU A 167 -0.86 -5.77 -17.28
N GLY A 168 -1.31 -6.92 -16.75
CA GLY A 168 -0.52 -8.13 -16.59
C GLY A 168 -0.59 -9.14 -17.75
N LYS A 169 -1.38 -8.84 -18.78
CA LYS A 169 -1.51 -9.69 -19.98
C LYS A 169 -0.38 -9.39 -20.96
N SER A 170 0.39 -10.42 -21.30
CA SER A 170 1.40 -10.40 -22.36
C SER A 170 0.71 -10.45 -23.72
N THR A 171 1.16 -9.62 -24.65
CA THR A 171 0.87 -9.77 -26.07
C THR A 171 2.00 -10.58 -26.71
N ASN A 172 1.73 -11.31 -27.80
CA ASN A 172 2.56 -12.38 -28.41
C ASN A 172 4.06 -12.08 -28.69
N SER A 173 4.58 -10.90 -28.33
CA SER A 173 6.00 -10.56 -28.45
C SER A 173 6.57 -9.72 -27.28
N ASN A 174 5.76 -9.22 -26.34
CA ASN A 174 6.20 -8.27 -25.29
C ASN A 174 5.82 -8.74 -23.88
N LYS A 175 6.75 -8.52 -22.93
CA LYS A 175 6.46 -8.66 -21.49
C LYS A 175 5.28 -7.74 -21.12
N PRO A 176 4.41 -8.17 -20.19
CA PRO A 176 3.36 -7.30 -19.69
C PRO A 176 3.95 -6.08 -18.98
N LEU A 177 3.17 -5.00 -18.89
CA LEU A 177 3.57 -3.80 -18.16
C LEU A 177 3.75 -4.10 -16.67
N ILE A 178 2.82 -4.85 -16.08
CA ILE A 178 2.96 -5.38 -14.71
C ILE A 178 3.43 -6.83 -14.80
N THR A 179 4.67 -7.08 -14.39
CA THR A 179 5.28 -8.42 -14.46
C THR A 179 5.11 -9.22 -13.18
N LYS A 180 5.12 -8.54 -12.03
CA LYS A 180 4.86 -9.12 -10.72
C LYS A 180 3.97 -8.19 -9.89
N ALA A 181 3.04 -8.77 -9.12
CA ALA A 181 2.17 -8.05 -8.22
C ALA A 181 2.19 -8.69 -6.82
N ALA A 182 2.73 -7.95 -5.85
CA ALA A 182 2.66 -8.28 -4.43
C ALA A 182 1.37 -7.72 -3.83
N ILE A 183 0.50 -8.62 -3.39
CA ILE A 183 -0.81 -8.31 -2.83
C ILE A 183 -0.74 -8.55 -1.32
N ILE A 184 -0.73 -7.47 -0.52
CA ILE A 184 -0.34 -7.54 0.90
C ILE A 184 -1.51 -7.07 1.77
N SER A 185 -1.93 -7.89 2.71
CA SER A 185 -3.08 -7.60 3.61
C SER A 185 -4.33 -7.13 2.86
N SER A 186 -4.57 -7.64 1.65
CA SER A 186 -5.55 -7.07 0.72
C SER A 186 -6.99 -7.31 1.13
N ILE A 187 -7.85 -6.37 0.77
CA ILE A 187 -9.29 -6.61 0.67
C ILE A 187 -9.58 -7.62 -0.45
N ALA A 188 -10.51 -8.54 -0.21
CA ALA A 188 -11.05 -9.47 -1.22
C ALA A 188 -12.43 -9.01 -1.73
N PRO A 189 -12.91 -9.55 -2.86
CA PRO A 189 -14.28 -9.33 -3.33
C PRO A 189 -15.32 -9.57 -2.22
N TYR A 190 -16.37 -8.75 -2.16
CA TYR A 190 -17.36 -8.80 -1.08
C TYR A 190 -18.11 -10.13 -0.94
N ASN A 191 -18.11 -10.95 -1.99
CA ASN A 191 -18.72 -12.28 -2.01
C ASN A 191 -17.76 -13.39 -1.54
N ALA A 192 -16.52 -13.04 -1.17
CA ALA A 192 -15.58 -13.99 -0.59
C ALA A 192 -16.18 -14.63 0.68
N PRO A 193 -16.15 -15.96 0.80
CA PRO A 193 -16.70 -16.64 1.95
C PRO A 193 -15.93 -16.25 3.21
N ASN A 194 -16.63 -16.16 4.35
CA ASN A 194 -16.01 -15.95 5.67
C ASN A 194 -15.21 -14.64 5.82
N LEU A 195 -15.45 -13.64 4.96
CA LEU A 195 -14.65 -12.41 4.90
C LEU A 195 -14.57 -11.65 6.23
N THR A 196 -15.63 -11.69 7.04
CA THR A 196 -15.71 -11.00 8.34
C THR A 196 -15.41 -11.89 9.55
N ASN A 197 -14.99 -13.15 9.34
CA ASN A 197 -14.68 -14.04 10.45
C ASN A 197 -13.52 -13.47 11.29
N LYS A 198 -13.64 -13.52 12.62
CA LYS A 198 -12.69 -12.92 13.59
C LYS A 198 -12.58 -11.37 13.58
N MET A 199 -13.28 -10.65 12.70
CA MET A 199 -13.34 -9.18 12.80
C MET A 199 -14.05 -8.72 14.08
N PRO A 200 -13.63 -7.61 14.70
CA PRO A 200 -14.41 -6.88 15.69
C PRO A 200 -15.81 -6.52 15.17
N LEU A 201 -16.80 -6.46 16.06
CA LEU A 201 -18.20 -6.17 15.69
C LEU A 201 -18.36 -4.86 14.90
N LYS A 202 -17.59 -3.83 15.25
CA LYS A 202 -17.57 -2.54 14.55
C LYS A 202 -17.19 -2.70 13.07
N PHE A 203 -16.18 -3.52 12.77
CA PHE A 203 -15.75 -3.79 11.39
C PHE A 203 -16.71 -4.72 10.65
N LYS A 204 -17.33 -5.69 11.33
CA LYS A 204 -18.41 -6.49 10.72
C LYS A 204 -19.58 -5.61 10.28
N PHE A 205 -19.96 -4.65 11.12
CA PHE A 205 -21.03 -3.71 10.82
C PHE A 205 -20.64 -2.77 9.67
N ALA A 206 -19.43 -2.21 9.68
CA ALA A 206 -18.92 -1.40 8.57
C ALA A 206 -18.93 -2.18 7.24
N TRP A 207 -18.47 -3.43 7.24
CA TRP A 207 -18.53 -4.32 6.08
C TRP A 207 -19.94 -4.55 5.58
N TRP A 208 -20.90 -4.79 6.48
CA TRP A 208 -22.31 -4.90 6.11
C TRP A 208 -22.83 -3.61 5.43
N LEU A 209 -22.45 -2.43 5.94
CA LEU A 209 -22.85 -1.14 5.35
C LEU A 209 -22.33 -0.92 3.92
N THR A 210 -21.16 -1.47 3.55
CA THR A 210 -20.62 -1.34 2.20
C THR A 210 -21.60 -1.82 1.12
N LYS A 211 -22.45 -2.79 1.44
CA LYS A 211 -23.47 -3.36 0.54
C LYS A 211 -24.85 -2.76 0.74
N HIS A 212 -25.22 -2.47 1.99
CA HIS A 212 -26.60 -2.19 2.35
C HIS A 212 -26.91 -0.71 2.53
N TRP A 213 -25.96 0.10 3.00
CA TRP A 213 -26.19 1.52 3.24
C TRP A 213 -24.88 2.31 3.28
N THR A 214 -24.29 2.53 2.10
CA THR A 214 -23.04 3.30 1.96
C THR A 214 -23.16 4.72 2.50
N GLY A 215 -24.35 5.35 2.43
CA GLY A 215 -24.59 6.68 3.00
C GLY A 215 -24.35 6.76 4.52
N LEU A 216 -24.75 5.74 5.29
CA LEU A 216 -24.45 5.70 6.73
C LEU A 216 -22.95 5.49 6.97
N LEU A 217 -22.29 4.65 6.17
CA LEU A 217 -20.85 4.48 6.25
C LEU A 217 -20.10 5.78 5.93
N SER A 218 -20.59 6.58 4.96
CA SER A 218 -20.06 7.91 4.69
C SER A 218 -20.24 8.89 5.85
N VAL A 219 -21.33 8.80 6.61
CA VAL A 219 -21.51 9.61 7.83
C VAL A 219 -20.47 9.21 8.88
N ILE A 220 -20.24 7.91 9.08
CA ILE A 220 -19.21 7.40 10.00
C ILE A 220 -17.82 7.90 9.57
N ALA A 221 -17.46 7.76 8.29
CA ALA A 221 -16.18 8.22 7.76
C ALA A 221 -15.93 9.72 7.99
N ARG A 222 -16.97 10.56 7.81
CA ARG A 222 -16.88 12.00 8.11
C ARG A 222 -16.67 12.28 9.60
N MET A 223 -17.32 11.51 10.47
CA MET A 223 -17.11 11.64 11.91
C MET A 223 -15.68 11.25 12.31
N GLU A 224 -15.17 10.13 11.79
CA GLU A 224 -13.80 9.66 12.03
C GLU A 224 -12.76 10.63 11.46
N SER A 225 -12.97 11.17 10.26
CA SER A 225 -12.15 12.22 9.67
C SER A 225 -12.10 13.47 10.54
N ASN A 226 -13.23 13.93 11.08
CA ASN A 226 -13.26 15.07 12.01
C ASN A 226 -12.52 14.79 13.32
N MET A 227 -12.58 13.56 13.83
CA MET A 227 -11.81 13.15 15.01
C MET A 227 -10.30 13.16 14.72
N ALA A 228 -9.89 12.61 13.57
CA ALA A 228 -8.49 12.61 13.12
C ALA A 228 -7.95 14.03 12.89
N MET A 229 -8.76 14.95 12.37
CA MET A 229 -8.38 16.35 12.22
C MET A 229 -8.24 17.10 13.55
N LYS A 230 -8.98 16.71 14.59
CA LYS A 230 -8.95 17.35 15.90
C LYS A 230 -7.81 16.85 16.78
N ASP A 231 -7.60 15.54 16.82
CA ASP A 231 -6.54 14.88 17.60
C ASP A 231 -6.07 13.62 16.85
N PRO A 232 -5.15 13.80 15.88
CA PRO A 232 -4.76 12.73 14.96
C PRO A 232 -4.06 11.57 15.66
N VAL A 233 -3.22 11.87 16.66
CA VAL A 233 -2.50 10.86 17.44
C VAL A 233 -3.50 10.03 18.23
N LYS A 234 -4.44 10.67 18.94
CA LYS A 234 -5.47 9.93 19.67
C LYS A 234 -6.37 9.11 18.74
N ALA A 235 -6.79 9.67 17.61
CA ALA A 235 -7.63 8.97 16.64
C ALA A 235 -6.93 7.72 16.09
N SER A 236 -5.65 7.81 15.70
CA SER A 236 -4.84 6.67 15.28
C SER A 236 -4.77 5.58 16.37
N ARG A 237 -4.49 5.98 17.60
CA ARG A 237 -4.35 5.06 18.74
C ARG A 237 -5.65 4.37 19.16
N GLU A 238 -6.76 5.10 19.11
CA GLU A 238 -8.09 4.53 19.39
C GLU A 238 -8.56 3.63 18.24
N GLY A 239 -8.25 3.97 16.99
CA GLY A 239 -8.53 3.13 15.82
C GLY A 239 -7.87 1.76 15.92
N ASN A 240 -6.60 1.73 16.37
CA ASN A 240 -5.80 0.52 16.56
C ASN A 240 -6.08 -0.24 17.87
N SER A 241 -7.08 0.17 18.66
CA SER A 241 -7.35 -0.44 19.98
C SER A 241 -7.71 -1.93 19.96
N ASP A 242 -8.17 -2.48 18.82
CA ASP A 242 -8.48 -3.90 18.64
C ASP A 242 -7.42 -4.66 17.82
N ALA A 243 -6.30 -4.00 17.49
CA ALA A 243 -5.27 -4.54 16.63
C ALA A 243 -4.58 -5.77 17.26
N PRO A 244 -4.10 -6.72 16.43
CA PRO A 244 -3.25 -7.82 16.88
C PRO A 244 -1.98 -7.34 17.60
N LYS A 245 -1.41 -8.19 18.45
CA LYS A 245 -0.21 -7.88 19.24
C LYS A 245 0.96 -7.45 18.35
N SER A 246 1.18 -8.15 17.23
CA SER A 246 2.26 -7.82 16.28
C SER A 246 2.12 -6.42 15.68
N ASP A 247 0.88 -5.95 15.44
CA ASP A 247 0.64 -4.64 14.84
C ASP A 247 0.94 -3.54 15.85
N ILE A 248 0.55 -3.74 17.13
CA ILE A 248 0.92 -2.84 18.22
C ILE A 248 2.45 -2.80 18.38
N GLU A 249 3.11 -3.95 18.39
CA GLU A 249 4.58 -4.03 18.46
C GLU A 249 5.26 -3.36 17.26
N CYS A 250 4.69 -3.46 16.05
CA CYS A 250 5.19 -2.76 14.88
C CYS A 250 5.09 -1.24 15.05
N LEU A 251 3.96 -0.74 15.55
CA LEU A 251 3.76 0.70 15.80
C LEU A 251 4.68 1.23 16.90
N GLU A 252 4.89 0.45 17.97
CA GLU A 252 5.74 0.84 19.10
C GLU A 252 7.24 0.77 18.77
N ASN A 253 7.68 -0.27 18.06
CA ASN A 253 9.11 -0.56 17.89
C ASN A 253 9.70 -0.08 16.57
N MET A 254 8.89 0.07 15.50
CA MET A 254 9.39 0.55 14.22
C MET A 254 9.18 2.05 14.06
N LYS A 255 10.27 2.81 14.31
CA LYS A 255 10.28 4.27 14.20
C LYS A 255 9.76 4.71 12.83
N GLY A 256 8.79 5.63 12.84
CA GLY A 256 8.21 6.24 11.64
C GLY A 256 6.92 5.58 11.15
N VAL A 257 6.57 4.37 11.58
CA VAL A 257 5.35 3.69 11.09
C VAL A 257 4.07 4.39 11.57
N GLU A 258 3.90 4.62 12.88
CA GLU A 258 2.74 5.33 13.43
C GLU A 258 2.65 6.77 12.85
N GLU A 259 3.78 7.46 12.80
CA GLU A 259 3.92 8.81 12.24
C GLU A 259 3.45 8.88 10.78
N MET A 260 3.89 7.95 9.92
CA MET A 260 3.54 7.90 8.51
C MET A 260 2.02 7.74 8.29
N PHE A 261 1.34 6.91 9.08
CA PHE A 261 -0.12 6.75 9.00
C PHE A 261 -0.86 8.02 9.45
N ILE A 262 -0.38 8.65 10.53
CA ILE A 262 -0.96 9.91 11.02
C ILE A 262 -0.75 11.02 9.99
N GLU A 263 0.45 11.15 9.44
CA GLU A 263 0.81 12.12 8.41
C GLU A 263 -0.05 11.94 7.15
N SER A 264 -0.24 10.70 6.69
CA SER A 264 -1.12 10.40 5.55
C SER A 264 -2.58 10.78 5.83
N SER A 265 -3.07 10.51 7.05
CA SER A 265 -4.43 10.88 7.47
C SER A 265 -4.64 12.39 7.47
N LEU A 266 -3.70 13.14 8.05
CA LEU A 266 -3.76 14.60 8.09
C LEU A 266 -3.69 15.21 6.69
N GLU A 267 -2.80 14.69 5.84
CA GLU A 267 -2.68 15.12 4.45
C GLU A 267 -3.99 14.94 3.69
N MET A 268 -4.60 13.76 3.76
CA MET A 268 -5.86 13.49 3.07
C MET A 268 -7.01 14.34 3.63
N TYR A 269 -7.20 14.38 4.94
CA TYR A 269 -8.37 15.04 5.53
C TYR A 269 -8.27 16.57 5.52
N SER A 270 -7.08 17.16 5.68
CA SER A 270 -6.89 18.62 5.55
C SER A 270 -7.21 19.13 4.14
N ARG A 271 -7.13 18.28 3.11
CA ARG A 271 -7.55 18.57 1.74
C ARG A 271 -9.05 18.40 1.51
N GLY A 272 -9.82 17.99 2.52
CA GLY A 272 -11.25 17.72 2.39
C GLY A 272 -11.57 16.45 1.61
N GLN A 273 -10.64 15.48 1.52
CA GLN A 273 -10.76 14.31 0.64
C GLN A 273 -11.50 13.11 1.25
N VAL A 274 -12.29 13.33 2.30
CA VAL A 274 -13.13 12.27 2.90
C VAL A 274 -14.14 11.67 1.92
N GLU A 275 -14.54 12.43 0.89
CA GLU A 275 -15.40 11.92 -0.19
C GLU A 275 -14.75 10.78 -0.98
N THR A 276 -13.42 10.77 -1.09
CA THR A 276 -12.67 9.71 -1.76
C THR A 276 -12.82 8.40 -1.00
N GLU A 277 -12.61 8.42 0.31
CA GLU A 277 -12.84 7.27 1.19
C GLU A 277 -14.30 6.80 1.14
N CYS A 278 -15.25 7.74 1.19
CA CYS A 278 -16.69 7.42 1.06
C CYS A 278 -17.00 6.71 -0.27
N TYR A 279 -16.39 7.18 -1.36
CA TYR A 279 -16.57 6.57 -2.67
C TYR A 279 -15.92 5.19 -2.76
N GLU A 280 -14.70 5.01 -2.23
CA GLU A 280 -14.03 3.71 -2.18
C GLU A 280 -14.82 2.68 -1.38
N TYR A 281 -15.37 3.03 -0.22
CA TYR A 281 -16.26 2.15 0.54
C TYR A 281 -17.46 1.68 -0.29
N SER A 282 -17.96 2.53 -1.19
CA SER A 282 -19.04 2.14 -2.11
C SER A 282 -18.61 1.13 -3.17
N LEU A 283 -17.32 1.08 -3.51
CA LEU A 283 -16.76 0.11 -4.48
C LEU A 283 -16.58 -1.26 -3.83
N TRP A 284 -16.27 -1.32 -2.54
CA TRP A 284 -15.96 -2.57 -1.85
C TRP A 284 -17.12 -3.57 -1.93
N GLY A 285 -18.36 -3.10 -1.75
CA GLY A 285 -19.58 -3.90 -1.82
C GLY A 285 -20.17 -4.12 -3.23
N LYS A 286 -19.48 -3.68 -4.29
CA LYS A 286 -19.94 -3.81 -5.69
C LYS A 286 -19.18 -4.89 -6.44
N ASP A 287 -19.69 -5.23 -7.62
CA ASP A 287 -18.89 -5.95 -8.61
C ASP A 287 -17.70 -5.06 -9.05
N TRP A 288 -16.52 -5.66 -9.12
CA TRP A 288 -15.27 -4.95 -9.41
C TRP A 288 -15.03 -4.77 -10.92
N GLY A 289 -15.85 -5.39 -11.76
CA GLY A 289 -15.74 -5.33 -13.23
C GLY A 289 -14.73 -6.32 -13.82
N PHE A 290 -14.17 -7.21 -13.00
CA PHE A 290 -13.27 -8.29 -13.42
C PHE A 290 -13.31 -9.45 -12.41
N GLN A 291 -12.94 -10.65 -12.85
CA GLN A 291 -12.84 -11.82 -11.97
C GLN A 291 -11.38 -12.12 -11.63
N LEU A 292 -11.12 -12.53 -10.39
CA LEU A 292 -9.76 -12.87 -9.95
C LEU A 292 -9.18 -14.07 -10.72
N ASN A 293 -10.02 -15.01 -11.16
CA ASN A 293 -9.62 -16.17 -11.95
C ASN A 293 -9.23 -15.84 -13.40
N GLU A 294 -9.46 -14.60 -13.84
CA GLU A 294 -9.05 -14.09 -15.15
C GLU A 294 -7.73 -13.31 -15.07
N ILE A 295 -7.15 -13.14 -13.88
CA ILE A 295 -5.81 -12.58 -13.71
C ILE A 295 -4.79 -13.60 -14.23
N GLY A 296 -3.97 -13.20 -15.20
CA GLY A 296 -2.95 -14.07 -15.77
C GLY A 296 -2.42 -13.54 -17.08
N GLY A 297 -1.84 -14.43 -17.89
CA GLY A 297 -1.32 -14.08 -19.20
C GLY A 297 0.07 -13.43 -19.18
N GLY A 298 0.80 -13.47 -18.07
CA GLY A 298 2.20 -13.02 -18.02
C GLY A 298 2.63 -12.46 -16.67
N VAL A 299 1.69 -11.92 -15.90
CA VAL A 299 1.91 -11.45 -14.52
C VAL A 299 2.03 -12.62 -13.55
N LYS A 300 2.96 -12.53 -12.60
CA LYS A 300 3.00 -13.38 -11.41
C LYS A 300 2.40 -12.63 -10.22
N CYS A 301 1.51 -13.26 -9.48
CA CYS A 301 0.95 -12.67 -8.26
C CYS A 301 1.45 -13.44 -7.04
N LYS A 302 1.67 -12.72 -5.94
CA LYS A 302 1.91 -13.34 -4.63
C LYS A 302 1.16 -12.61 -3.55
N VAL A 303 0.47 -13.38 -2.72
CA VAL A 303 -0.24 -12.89 -1.54
C VAL A 303 0.66 -13.00 -0.32
N TRP A 304 0.82 -11.92 0.43
CA TRP A 304 1.32 -11.97 1.80
C TRP A 304 0.24 -11.52 2.76
N HIS A 305 -0.03 -12.33 3.78
CA HIS A 305 -1.11 -12.04 4.71
C HIS A 305 -0.78 -12.52 6.12
N GLY A 306 -1.05 -11.70 7.13
CA GLY A 306 -0.93 -12.09 8.53
C GLY A 306 -2.12 -12.94 8.97
N GLU A 307 -1.89 -14.09 9.60
CA GLU A 307 -2.99 -14.98 10.01
C GLU A 307 -3.90 -14.40 11.11
N ASP A 308 -3.37 -13.42 11.86
CA ASP A 308 -4.08 -12.72 12.92
C ASP A 308 -4.69 -11.39 12.48
N ASP A 309 -4.62 -11.03 11.19
CA ASP A 309 -5.23 -9.80 10.69
C ASP A 309 -6.73 -9.73 10.99
N ARG A 310 -7.13 -8.66 11.69
CA ARG A 310 -8.50 -8.38 12.14
C ARG A 310 -9.21 -7.33 11.30
N GLY A 311 -8.52 -6.65 10.40
CA GLY A 311 -9.04 -5.61 9.50
C GLY A 311 -9.37 -6.17 8.12
N THR A 312 -8.42 -6.89 7.51
CA THR A 312 -8.63 -7.68 6.29
C THR A 312 -8.33 -9.13 6.65
N THR A 313 -9.36 -9.94 6.89
CA THR A 313 -9.13 -11.24 7.53
C THR A 313 -8.31 -12.18 6.65
N ILE A 314 -7.63 -13.14 7.27
CA ILE A 314 -6.92 -14.20 6.55
C ILE A 314 -7.80 -14.94 5.51
N SER A 315 -9.12 -14.98 5.71
CA SER A 315 -10.06 -15.54 4.73
C SER A 315 -10.02 -14.79 3.40
N MET A 316 -9.83 -13.46 3.43
CA MET A 316 -9.67 -12.63 2.23
C MET A 316 -8.38 -12.99 1.49
N GLY A 317 -7.24 -13.04 2.20
CA GLY A 317 -5.95 -13.43 1.60
C GLY A 317 -5.98 -14.83 1.00
N LYS A 318 -6.53 -15.81 1.73
CA LYS A 318 -6.71 -17.19 1.25
C LYS A 318 -7.63 -17.25 0.03
N TYR A 319 -8.72 -16.49 0.02
CA TYR A 319 -9.61 -16.41 -1.15
C TYR A 319 -8.89 -15.87 -2.37
N ILE A 320 -8.16 -14.75 -2.26
CA ILE A 320 -7.41 -14.16 -3.37
C ILE A 320 -6.39 -15.15 -3.93
N ALA A 321 -5.57 -15.76 -3.06
CA ALA A 321 -4.55 -16.73 -3.46
C ALA A 321 -5.13 -17.94 -4.20
N VAL A 322 -6.30 -18.42 -3.79
CA VAL A 322 -6.98 -19.55 -4.44
C VAL A 322 -7.59 -19.15 -5.78
N GLN A 323 -8.17 -17.94 -5.88
CA GLN A 323 -8.85 -17.52 -7.10
C GLN A 323 -7.89 -17.10 -8.21
N VAL A 324 -6.73 -16.53 -7.87
CA VAL A 324 -5.74 -16.07 -8.87
C VAL A 324 -4.91 -17.25 -9.39
N PRO A 325 -4.95 -17.57 -10.70
CA PRO A 325 -4.20 -18.68 -11.29
C PRO A 325 -2.70 -18.56 -11.05
N GLY A 326 -2.10 -19.61 -10.50
CA GLY A 326 -0.65 -19.66 -10.26
C GLY A 326 -0.16 -18.67 -9.20
N CYS A 327 -1.05 -18.12 -8.37
CA CYS A 327 -0.66 -17.22 -7.28
C CYS A 327 0.18 -17.96 -6.24
N GLU A 328 1.33 -17.39 -5.90
CA GLU A 328 2.06 -17.78 -4.70
C GLU A 328 1.37 -17.19 -3.47
N ALA A 329 1.58 -17.79 -2.29
CA ALA A 329 1.08 -17.22 -1.05
C ALA A 329 2.08 -17.46 0.09
N ASN A 330 2.16 -16.49 0.99
CA ASN A 330 2.84 -16.60 2.27
C ASN A 330 1.90 -16.09 3.37
N PHE A 331 1.39 -17.01 4.18
CA PHE A 331 0.54 -16.71 5.33
C PHE A 331 1.40 -16.77 6.58
N VAL A 332 1.57 -15.62 7.24
CA VAL A 332 2.55 -15.47 8.33
C VAL A 332 1.82 -15.58 9.66
N GLU A 333 2.17 -16.62 10.42
CA GLU A 333 1.61 -16.89 11.75
C GLU A 333 1.91 -15.74 12.72
N GLU A 334 0.99 -15.48 13.66
CA GLU A 334 1.09 -14.43 14.70
C GLU A 334 1.23 -12.99 14.17
N LYS A 335 1.15 -12.78 12.85
CA LYS A 335 1.19 -11.45 12.23
C LYS A 335 -0.20 -10.92 11.90
N GLY A 336 -0.36 -9.62 12.09
CA GLY A 336 -1.57 -8.86 11.82
C GLY A 336 -1.53 -8.12 10.49
N HIS A 337 -2.26 -7.01 10.42
CA HIS A 337 -2.42 -6.20 9.22
C HIS A 337 -1.13 -5.53 8.78
N LEU A 338 -0.28 -5.15 9.74
CA LEU A 338 0.93 -4.37 9.50
C LEU A 338 2.14 -5.24 9.10
N LEU A 339 1.94 -6.53 8.78
CA LEU A 339 3.06 -7.42 8.42
C LEU A 339 3.95 -6.86 7.30
N TYR A 340 3.40 -6.01 6.43
CA TYR A 340 4.09 -5.32 5.34
C TYR A 340 5.46 -4.76 5.74
N PHE A 341 5.55 -4.15 6.92
CA PHE A 341 6.78 -3.52 7.39
C PHE A 341 7.83 -4.54 7.85
N GLU A 342 7.40 -5.72 8.28
CA GLU A 342 8.31 -6.76 8.75
C GLU A 342 8.84 -7.62 7.59
N ILE A 343 8.02 -7.83 6.55
CA ILE A 343 8.36 -8.64 5.38
C ILE A 343 8.95 -7.84 4.21
N TRP A 344 9.23 -6.54 4.40
CA TRP A 344 9.62 -5.62 3.34
C TRP A 344 10.73 -6.17 2.43
N ASN A 345 11.80 -6.70 3.03
CA ASN A 345 12.93 -7.23 2.28
C ASN A 345 12.56 -8.45 1.43
N ASP A 346 11.75 -9.37 1.96
CA ASP A 346 11.29 -10.55 1.23
C ASP A 346 10.39 -10.17 0.04
N VAL A 347 9.57 -9.12 0.22
CA VAL A 347 8.73 -8.57 -0.84
C VAL A 347 9.58 -7.95 -1.93
N ILE A 348 10.57 -7.11 -1.58
CA ILE A 348 11.45 -6.49 -2.57
C ILE A 348 12.24 -7.56 -3.32
N ASP A 349 12.85 -8.53 -2.61
CA ASP A 349 13.56 -9.65 -3.22
C ASP A 349 12.68 -10.40 -4.22
N TRP A 350 11.45 -10.77 -3.83
CA TRP A 350 10.53 -11.48 -4.73
C TRP A 350 10.13 -10.64 -5.95
N LEU A 351 10.05 -9.32 -5.84
CA LEU A 351 9.63 -8.46 -6.96
C LEU A 351 10.74 -8.26 -7.99
N VAL A 352 12.01 -8.38 -7.61
CA VAL A 352 13.14 -7.95 -8.45
C VAL A 352 14.05 -9.08 -8.90
N ILE A 353 14.03 -10.23 -8.21
CA ILE A 353 14.73 -11.48 -8.54
C ILE A 353 13.74 -12.42 -9.24
#